data_AF-A0AB39U665-F1
#
_entry.id   AF-A0AB39U665-F1
#
_cell.length_a   1.000
_cell.length_b   1.000
_cell.length_c   1.000
_cell.angle_alpha   90.00
_cell.angle_beta   90.00
_cell.angle_gamma   90.00
#
_symmetry.space_group_name_H-M   'P 1'
#
loop_
_entity.id
_entity.type
_entity.pdbx_description
1 polymer ?
#
loop_
_entity_poly.entity_id
_entity_poly.type
_entity_poly.pdbx_seq_one_letter_code
_entity_poly.pdbx_strand_id
1 'polypeptide(L)' 'MSNTPTTTMCLDPELKNEAMRVLKPLWLNMTGVVTLLLKAVVRENGLPFGVTLGNKEKDGD' A
#
# COMPACT_ATOMS: atom_id res chain seq x y z
N MET A 1 -12.08 7.59 -26.57
CA MET A 1 -11.66 6.47 -25.71
C MET A 1 -11.40 7.03 -24.32
N SER A 2 -12.00 6.46 -23.27
CA SER A 2 -11.65 6.82 -21.89
C SER A 2 -10.18 6.45 -21.65
N ASN A 3 -9.32 7.45 -21.48
CA ASN A 3 -7.88 7.28 -21.34
C ASN A 3 -7.52 6.84 -19.90
N THR A 4 -8.13 5.75 -19.43
CA THR A 4 -7.88 5.22 -18.10
C THR A 4 -6.74 4.21 -18.20
N PRO A 5 -5.54 4.50 -17.67
CA PRO A 5 -4.44 3.55 -17.68
C PRO A 5 -4.78 2.34 -16.80
N THR A 6 -4.43 1.15 -17.28
CA THR A 6 -4.57 -0.10 -16.52
C THR A 6 -3.22 -0.48 -15.93
N THR A 7 -3.18 -0.76 -14.64
CA THR A 7 -1.99 -1.27 -13.95
C THR A 7 -2.20 -2.72 -13.56
N THR A 8 -1.33 -3.61 -14.04
CA THR A 8 -1.24 -5.00 -13.60
C THR A 8 -0.14 -5.11 -12.57
N MET A 9 -0.45 -5.68 -11.40
CA MET A 9 0.50 -5.88 -10.30
C MET A 9 0.53 -7.35 -9.88
N CYS A 10 1.72 -7.89 -9.67
CA CYS A 10 1.92 -9.20 -9.07
C CYS A 10 1.97 -9.04 -7.54
N LEU A 11 1.18 -9.83 -6.83
CA LEU A 11 1.09 -9.82 -5.37
C LEU A 11 1.17 -11.24 -4.86
N ASP A 12 1.76 -11.38 -3.67
CA ASP A 12 1.64 -12.63 -2.92
C ASP A 12 0.15 -12.91 -2.62
N PRO A 13 -0.35 -14.13 -2.88
CA PRO A 13 -1.77 -14.45 -2.71
C PRO A 13 -2.21 -14.39 -1.25
N GLU A 14 -1.35 -14.75 -0.29
CA GLU A 14 -1.67 -14.66 1.14
C GLU A 14 -1.75 -13.20 1.57
N LEU A 15 -0.77 -12.39 1.19
CA LEU A 15 -0.76 -10.94 1.46
C LEU A 15 -2.01 -10.25 0.88
N LYS A 16 -2.41 -10.59 -0.35
CA LYS A 16 -3.63 -10.05 -0.97
C LYS A 16 -4.87 -10.40 -0.16
N ASN A 17 -4.97 -11.64 0.32
CA ASN A 17 -6.10 -12.11 1.10
C ASN A 17 -6.17 -11.42 2.47
N GLU A 18 -5.03 -11.28 3.14
CA GLU A 18 -4.92 -10.55 4.41
C GLU A 18 -5.31 -9.09 4.26
N ALA A 19 -4.74 -8.39 3.27
CA ALA A 19 -5.11 -7.01 2.97
C ALA A 19 -6.61 -6.89 2.71
N MET A 20 -7.19 -7.78 1.92
CA MET A 20 -8.63 -7.75 1.61
C MET A 20 -9.52 -7.93 2.85
N ARG A 21 -9.08 -8.71 3.85
CA ARG A 21 -9.82 -8.86 5.12
C ARG A 21 -9.88 -7.57 5.91
N VAL A 22 -8.81 -6.77 5.87
CA VAL A 22 -8.74 -5.45 6.52
C VAL A 22 -9.55 -4.40 5.74
N LEU A 23 -9.54 -4.47 4.41
CA LEU A 23 -10.15 -3.47 3.54
C LEU A 23 -11.67 -3.63 3.36
N LYS A 24 -12.19 -4.86 3.37
CA LYS A 24 -13.62 -5.15 3.19
C LYS A 24 -14.54 -4.41 4.18
N PRO A 25 -14.25 -4.39 5.50
CA PRO A 25 -15.06 -3.62 6.45
C PRO A 25 -15.08 -2.12 6.19
N LEU A 26 -14.03 -1.60 5.54
CA LEU A 26 -13.91 -0.19 5.15
C LEU A 26 -14.62 0.12 3.82
N TRP A 27 -15.30 -0.86 3.21
CA TRP A 27 -15.90 -0.75 1.87
C TRP A 27 -14.89 -0.38 0.77
N LEU A 28 -13.62 -0.72 1.00
CA LEU A 28 -12.53 -0.45 0.07
C LEU A 28 -12.17 -1.71 -0.72
N ASN A 29 -11.90 -1.52 -2.01
CA ASN A 29 -11.33 -2.54 -2.88
C ASN A 29 -9.87 -2.20 -3.24
N MET A 30 -9.14 -3.14 -3.87
CA MET A 30 -7.72 -2.93 -4.20
C MET A 30 -7.49 -1.66 -5.02
N THR A 31 -8.32 -1.39 -6.03
CA THR A 31 -8.20 -0.19 -6.87
C THR A 31 -8.36 1.08 -6.05
N GLY A 32 -9.34 1.13 -5.14
CA GLY A 32 -9.57 2.29 -4.27
C GLY A 32 -8.40 2.54 -3.33
N VAL A 33 -7.82 1.49 -2.76
CA VAL A 33 -6.67 1.59 -1.85
C VAL A 33 -5.41 2.02 -2.58
N VAL A 34 -5.10 1.41 -3.73
CA VAL A 34 -3.96 1.81 -4.56
C VAL A 34 -4.13 3.26 -5.02
N THR A 35 -5.33 3.69 -5.38
CA THR A 35 -5.61 5.08 -5.73
C THR A 35 -5.36 6.03 -4.55
N LEU A 36 -5.78 5.65 -3.34
CA LEU A 36 -5.56 6.45 -2.13
C LEU A 36 -4.07 6.55 -1.80
N LEU A 37 -3.34 5.44 -1.89
CA LEU A 37 -1.89 5.39 -1.70
C LEU A 37 -1.19 6.33 -2.68
N LEU A 38 -1.50 6.23 -3.97
CA LEU A 38 -0.89 7.09 -4.99
C LEU A 38 -1.22 8.58 -4.77
N LYS A 39 -2.46 8.90 -4.35
CA LYS A 39 -2.82 10.27 -3.97
C LYS A 39 -2.00 10.77 -2.77
N ALA A 40 -1.78 9.92 -1.76
CA ALA A 40 -0.97 10.27 -0.60
C ALA A 40 0.50 10.48 -0.98
N VAL A 41 1.05 9.64 -1.88
CA VAL A 41 2.40 9.81 -2.42
C VAL A 41 2.58 11.16 -3.11
N VAL A 42 1.61 11.56 -3.94
CA VAL A 42 1.63 12.86 -4.62
C VAL A 42 1.48 14.01 -3.62
N ARG A 43 0.63 13.86 -2.60
CA ARG A 43 0.40 14.89 -1.57
C ARG A 43 1.64 15.13 -0.71
N GLU A 44 2.37 14.09 -0.36
CA GLU A 44 3.52 14.17 0.56
C GLU A 44 4.86 14.29 -0.17
N ASN A 45 4.85 14.22 -1.51
CA ASN A 45 6.06 14.19 -2.34
C ASN A 45 7.05 13.11 -1.85
N GLY A 46 6.51 11.95 -1.46
CA GLY A 46 7.26 10.90 -0.76
C GLY A 46 6.36 9.72 -0.39
N LEU A 47 6.89 8.73 0.30
CA LEU A 47 6.08 7.61 0.79
C LEU A 47 5.25 8.07 2.00
N PRO A 48 3.94 7.77 2.04
CA PRO A 48 3.03 8.25 3.09
C PRO A 48 3.10 7.40 4.38
N PHE A 49 4.25 6.78 4.62
CA PHE A 49 4.56 6.00 5.81
C PHE A 49 6.08 6.02 6.03
N GLY A 50 6.49 5.99 7.29
CA GLY A 50 7.91 5.91 7.64
C GLY A 50 8.51 4.60 7.15
N VAL A 51 9.52 4.67 6.28
CA VAL A 51 10.31 3.50 5.89
C VAL A 51 11.38 3.28 6.94
N THR A 52 11.16 2.32 7.83
CA THR A 52 12.18 1.88 8.78
C THR A 52 12.91 0.69 8.19
N LEU A 53 14.23 0.78 8.03
CA LEU A 53 15.06 -0.42 7.91
C LEU A 53 14.98 -1.09 9.27
N GLY A 54 14.37 -2.27 9.37
CA GLY A 54 14.22 -2.98 10.64
C GLY A 54 15.59 -3.38 11.19
N ASN A 55 16.29 -2.46 11.83
CA ASN A 55 17.48 -2.77 12.59
C ASN A 55 17.03 -3.10 14.00
N LYS A 56 17.26 -4.36 14.39
CA LYS A 56 17.26 -4.74 15.79
C LYS A 56 18.36 -3.92 16.46
N GLU A 57 18.00 -2.85 17.17
CA GLU A 57 18.87 -2.27 18.19
C GLU A 57 19.12 -3.35 19.25
N LYS A 58 20.25 -4.05 19.09
CA LYS A 58 21.00 -4.61 20.20
C LYS A 58 22.36 -3.96 20.15
N ASP A 59 22.49 -2.78 20.76
CA ASP A 59 23.75 -2.31 21.29
C ASP A 59 23.45 -1.59 22.59
N GLY A 60 23.91 -2.20 23.68
CA GLY A 60 23.73 -1.81 25.05
C GLY A 60 24.63 -2.69 25.91
N ASP A 61 25.94 -2.49 25.75
CA ASP A 61 26.96 -2.60 26.79
C ASP A 61 27.78 -1.29 26.76
#